data_AF-A0A847IX95-F1
#
_entry.id   AF-A0A847IX95-F1
#
_cell.length_a   1.000
_cell.length_b   1.000
_cell.length_c   1.000
_cell.angle_alpha   90.00
_cell.angle_beta   90.00
_cell.angle_gamma   90.00
#
_symmetry.space_group_name_H-M   'P 1'
#
loop_
_entity.id
_entity.type
_entity.pdbx_description
1 polymer ?
#
loop_
_entity_poly.entity_id
_entity_poly.type
_entity_poly.pdbx_seq_one_letter_code
_entity_poly.pdbx_strand_id
1 'polypeptide(L)' 'SYYGKLIFKVIEDVDFLQGINNYVSENKIDIIAIVNHRRGFLKRLFTKDHTRELLFHSDLPLKIFPGVNK' A
#
# COMPACT_ATOMS: atom_id res chain seq x y z
N SER A 1 -5.83 1.54 28.77
CA SER A 1 -6.60 1.10 27.59
C SER A 1 -5.79 1.31 26.33
N TYR A 2 -5.25 0.24 25.76
CA TYR A 2 -4.51 0.26 24.50
C TYR A 2 -5.50 0.31 23.33
N TYR A 3 -6.03 1.50 23.04
CA TYR A 3 -6.79 1.73 21.81
C TYR A 3 -5.82 2.15 20.71
N GLY A 4 -5.87 1.47 19.56
CA GLY A 4 -5.12 1.88 18.38
C GLY A 4 -5.52 3.28 17.96
N LYS A 5 -4.53 4.13 17.67
CA LYS A 5 -4.77 5.47 17.13
C LYS A 5 -5.12 5.36 15.64
N LEU A 6 -6.34 5.77 15.27
CA LEU A 6 -6.73 5.87 13.88
C LEU A 6 -6.20 7.19 13.30
N ILE A 7 -5.46 7.11 12.20
CA ILE A 7 -4.94 8.27 11.47
C ILE A 7 -5.49 8.20 10.04
N PHE A 8 -6.13 9.27 9.60
CA PHE A 8 -6.53 9.45 8.22
C PHE A 8 -5.58 10.43 7.53
N LYS A 9 -5.01 10.04 6.39
CA LYS A 9 -4.06 10.85 5.63
C LYS A 9 -4.35 10.72 4.13
N VAL A 10 -4.40 11.86 3.45
CA VAL A 10 -4.34 11.94 1.99
C VAL A 10 -2.87 12.12 1.60
N ILE A 11 -2.42 11.32 0.64
CA ILE A 11 -1.07 11.36 0.08
C ILE A 11 -1.20 11.89 -1.34
N GLU A 12 -0.49 12.97 -1.64
CA GLU A 12 -0.47 13.60 -2.96
C GLU A 12 0.90 13.38 -3.59
N ASP A 13 0.92 12.70 -4.73
CA ASP A 13 2.12 12.48 -5.52
C ASP A 13 1.72 12.31 -7.00
N VAL A 14 2.63 12.65 -7.91
CA VAL A 14 2.45 12.46 -9.35
C VAL A 14 2.50 10.97 -9.69
N ASP A 15 3.34 10.21 -8.98
CA ASP A 15 3.42 8.75 -9.11
C ASP A 15 2.94 8.07 -7.83
N PHE A 16 1.88 7.26 -7.96
CA PHE A 16 1.27 6.55 -6.84
C PHE A 16 2.27 5.68 -6.06
N LEU A 17 3.18 4.99 -6.76
CA LEU A 17 4.13 4.06 -6.13
C LEU A 17 5.19 4.85 -5.36
N GLN A 18 5.68 5.95 -5.94
CA GLN A 18 6.59 6.84 -5.25
C GLN A 18 5.97 7.44 -3.99
N GLY A 19 4.75 7.97 -4.09
CA GLY A 19 4.04 8.56 -2.94
C GLY A 19 3.82 7.56 -1.81
N ILE A 20 3.42 6.32 -2.13
CA ILE A 20 3.25 5.26 -1.12
C ILE A 20 4.59 4.88 -0.49
N ASN A 21 5.66 4.68 -1.28
CA ASN A 21 6.96 4.29 -0.75
C ASN A 21 7.54 5.34 0.21
N ASN A 22 7.44 6.62 -0.17
CA ASN A 22 7.89 7.72 0.68
C ASN A 22 7.10 7.74 2.00
N TYR A 23 5.77 7.64 1.91
CA TYR A 23 4.91 7.67 3.10
C TYR A 23 5.20 6.50 4.06
N VAL A 24 5.39 5.29 3.53
CA VAL A 24 5.72 4.10 4.32
C VAL A 24 7.06 4.26 5.03
N SER A 25 8.08 4.75 4.33
CA SER A 25 9.42 4.97 4.88
C SER A 25 9.43 6.05 5.98
N GLU A 26 8.84 7.21 5.70
CA GLU A 26 8.78 8.34 6.63
C GLU A 26 8.02 8.01 7.93
N ASN A 27 6.95 7.22 7.82
CA ASN A 27 6.07 6.89 8.94
C ASN A 27 6.39 5.53 9.58
N LYS A 28 7.42 4.82 9.08
CA LYS A 28 7.82 3.49 9.56
C LYS A 28 6.65 2.52 9.64
N ILE A 29 5.87 2.45 8.55
CA ILE A 29 4.71 1.57 8.49
C ILE A 29 5.18 0.12 8.36
N ASP A 30 4.74 -0.75 9.27
CA ASP A 30 5.14 -2.16 9.32
C ASP A 30 4.27 -3.08 8.44
N ILE A 31 3.03 -2.67 8.11
CA ILE A 31 2.08 -3.50 7.35
C ILE A 31 1.20 -2.61 6.47
N ILE A 32 0.98 -3.05 5.23
CA ILE A 32 0.02 -2.42 4.32
C ILE A 32 -1.16 -3.37 4.07
N ALA A 33 -2.38 -2.83 4.24
CA ALA A 33 -3.60 -3.53 3.88
C ALA A 33 -4.32 -2.78 2.76
N ILE A 34 -4.65 -3.48 1.68
CA ILE A 34 -5.35 -2.91 0.51
C ILE A 34 -6.68 -3.64 0.32
N VAL A 35 -7.77 -2.89 0.25
CA VAL A 35 -9.09 -3.41 -0.14
C VAL A 35 -9.25 -3.20 -1.65
N ASN A 36 -9.24 -4.29 -2.41
CA ASN A 36 -9.24 -4.21 -3.86
C ASN A 36 -10.68 -4.21 -4.43
N HIS A 37 -11.10 -3.08 -5.00
CA HIS A 37 -12.35 -2.98 -5.77
C HIS A 37 -12.15 -3.06 -7.31
N ARG A 38 -10.91 -3.10 -7.83
CA ARG A 38 -10.64 -3.10 -9.28
C ARG A 38 -9.60 -4.17 -9.68
N ARG A 39 -10.07 -5.18 -10.43
CA ARG A 39 -9.28 -6.35 -10.89
C ARG A 39 -7.94 -6.00 -11.58
N GLY A 40 -7.80 -4.82 -12.19
CA GLY A 40 -6.58 -4.39 -12.90
C GLY A 40 -5.57 -3.56 -12.09
N PHE A 41 -5.95 -3.04 -10.92
CA PHE A 41 -5.10 -2.13 -10.15
C PHE A 41 -3.82 -2.81 -9.66
N LEU A 42 -3.96 -3.96 -9.00
CA LEU A 42 -2.83 -4.77 -8.55
C LEU A 42 -1.94 -5.21 -9.72
N LYS A 43 -2.55 -5.63 -10.84
CA LYS A 43 -1.78 -6.00 -12.04
C LYS A 43 -0.86 -4.84 -12.46
N ARG A 44 -1.36 -3.60 -12.50
CA ARG A 44 -0.56 -2.41 -12.85
C ARG A 44 0.56 -2.12 -11.84
N LEU A 45 0.27 -2.24 -10.54
CA LEU A 45 1.27 -2.05 -9.48
C LEU A 45 2.39 -3.10 -9.56
N PHE A 46 2.03 -4.33 -9.92
CA PHE A 46 2.98 -5.42 -10.01
C PHE A 46 3.69 -5.49 -11.37
N THR A 47 3.18 -4.92 -12.46
CA THR A 47 3.79 -5.10 -13.80
C THR A 47 5.13 -4.38 -14.08
N LYS A 48 5.69 -3.59 -13.15
CA LYS A 48 7.04 -2.99 -13.31
C LYS A 48 8.06 -3.74 -12.44
N ASP A 49 9.09 -4.30 -13.07
CA ASP A 49 10.03 -5.23 -12.42
C ASP A 49 10.84 -4.59 -11.27
N HIS A 50 11.27 -3.33 -11.39
CA HIS A 50 12.01 -2.63 -10.31
C HIS A 50 11.12 -2.08 -9.19
N THR A 51 9.82 -1.86 -9.45
CA THR A 51 8.89 -1.39 -8.42
C THR A 51 8.37 -2.55 -7.56
N ARG A 52 8.33 -3.78 -8.10
CA ARG A 52 8.13 -4.98 -7.30
C ARG A 52 9.23 -5.13 -6.25
N GLU A 53 10.50 -4.96 -6.63
CA GLU A 53 11.60 -5.00 -5.65
C GLU A 53 11.38 -3.98 -4.52
N LEU A 54 10.98 -2.74 -4.81
CA LEU A 54 10.73 -1.74 -3.77
C LEU A 54 9.48 -1.99 -2.90
N LEU A 55 8.39 -2.48 -3.47
CA LEU A 55 7.17 -2.84 -2.72
C LEU A 55 7.37 -4.10 -1.85
N PHE A 56 8.36 -4.94 -2.15
CA PHE A 56 8.56 -6.25 -1.55
C PHE A 56 9.94 -6.49 -0.91
N HIS A 57 10.92 -5.58 -1.02
CA HIS A 57 12.21 -5.62 -0.28
C HIS A 57 12.21 -4.82 1.01
N SER A 58 11.17 -4.05 1.32
CA SER A 58 10.86 -3.80 2.73
C SER A 58 10.20 -5.07 3.25
N ASP A 59 10.61 -5.59 4.40
CA ASP A 59 10.04 -6.78 5.08
C ASP A 59 8.56 -6.63 5.50
N LEU A 60 7.77 -5.82 4.79
CA LEU A 60 6.41 -5.43 5.09
C LEU A 60 5.42 -6.44 4.48
N PRO A 61 4.70 -7.22 5.30
CA PRO A 61 3.68 -8.12 4.79
C PRO A 61 2.51 -7.33 4.16
N LEU A 62 2.16 -7.68 2.93
CA LEU A 62 0.99 -7.13 2.24
C LEU A 62 -0.22 -8.03 2.45
N LYS A 63 -1.29 -7.49 3.06
CA LYS A 63 -2.57 -8.22 3.19
C LYS A 63 -3.62 -7.65 2.25
N ILE A 64 -4.08 -8.46 1.30
CA ILE A 64 -5.10 -8.08 0.33
C ILE A 64 -6.43 -8.67 0.76
N PHE A 65 -7.43 -7.80 0.91
CA PHE A 65 -8.81 -8.23 1.12
C PHE A 65 -9.58 -8.11 -0.21
N PRO A 66 -10.28 -9.18 -0.66
CA PRO A 66 -11.17 -9.05 -1.80
C PRO A 66 -12.29 -8.06 -1.46
N GLY A 67 -12.56 -7.10 -2.34
CA GLY A 67 -13.71 -6.23 -2.19
C GLY A 67 -15.00 -7.04 -2.25
N VAL A 68 -15.83 -6.95 -1.22
CA VAL A 68 -17.19 -7.49 -1.24
C VAL A 68 -18.05 -6.51 -2.03
N ASN A 69 -18.39 -6.85 -3.28
CA ASN A 69 -19.44 -6.13 -3.99
C ASN A 69 -20.78 -6.49 -3.33
N LYS A 70 -21.47 -5.50 -2.77
CA LYS A 70 -22.92 -5.57 -2.55
C LYS A 70 -23.63 -5.14 -3.82
#